data_AF-A0AAV9Z0T6-F1
#
_entry.id   AF-A0AAV9Z0T6-F1
#
_cell.length_a   1.000
_cell.length_b   1.000
_cell.length_c   1.000
_cell.angle_alpha   90.00
_cell.angle_beta   90.00
_cell.angle_gamma   90.00
#
_symmetry.space_group_name_H-M   'P 1'
#
loop_
_entity.id
_entity.type
_entity.pdbx_description
1 polymer ?
#
loop_
_entity_poly.entity_id
_entity_poly.type
_entity_poly.pdbx_seq_one_letter_code
_entity_poly.pdbx_strand_id
1 'polypeptide(L)'
;MPPKRKKKKPEGDSDDGDPPTKRKSNARNPSGKNQHAAVPPLEEIADIIRKYHSDNPSFKYPDYIEALMRDHDIKIGRSKIAQYLSQLGLSTSSRGNRMPDDEQTQLILDELANDPNQTRGPRVVKEALNLSGHKIGRNKISGVMHTFEEEGFEKRDPKAQKKTAVGPHEEWPMDGHDKLNEAGFGIYGIRDKWGTKYLHYRGSSDHGSEVRDAHALQKTLREEYWDDDDAAAVPAWKFLESIHNITVESGWRPLFYKWGVNVLDFYFADILHQQTSNWIWFPLVQRDLDNFCHQQNNHRIRYQAEKILPSGGTPNEFFANPGKWGGENCLVEVPAHRIDELLDEARETAREHMRYVDDEFDVLARDAYEALGKPDITLHSAWVVFRAMS
;
A
#
# COMPACT_ATOMS: atom_id res chain seq x y z
N MET A 1 12.32 72.42 10.53
CA MET A 1 11.10 72.72 9.74
C MET A 1 9.91 72.04 10.40
N PRO A 2 8.76 72.73 10.47
CA PRO A 2 7.82 72.67 11.59
C PRO A 2 6.70 71.64 11.42
N PRO A 3 5.96 71.29 12.51
CA PRO A 3 4.89 70.32 12.49
C PRO A 3 3.47 70.95 12.52
N LYS A 4 2.47 70.09 12.21
CA LYS A 4 1.01 70.18 12.48
C LYS A 4 0.17 71.17 11.64
N ARG A 5 -0.94 70.68 11.05
CA ARG A 5 -2.29 70.68 11.68
C ARG A 5 -3.40 70.13 10.75
N LYS A 6 -4.32 69.39 11.38
CA LYS A 6 -5.62 68.88 10.90
C LYS A 6 -6.65 70.00 10.63
N LYS A 7 -7.68 69.69 9.81
CA LYS A 7 -9.16 69.84 10.08
C LYS A 7 -9.94 69.43 8.80
N LYS A 8 -10.77 68.37 8.82
CA LYS A 8 -12.22 68.24 9.16
C LYS A 8 -13.20 68.77 8.06
N LYS A 9 -14.11 67.85 7.62
CA LYS A 9 -15.23 67.94 6.63
C LYS A 9 -16.26 69.05 6.92
N PRO A 10 -17.12 69.44 5.93
CA PRO A 10 -18.55 69.00 5.90
C PRO A 10 -19.13 68.80 4.45
N GLU A 11 -20.03 67.83 4.18
CA GLU A 11 -21.54 67.84 4.09
C GLU A 11 -22.16 68.44 2.79
N GLY A 12 -23.16 67.73 2.22
CA GLY A 12 -24.37 68.36 1.61
C GLY A 12 -24.73 68.10 0.13
N ASP A 13 -25.69 67.17 -0.08
CA ASP A 13 -26.95 67.24 -0.88
C ASP A 13 -27.12 67.20 -2.42
N SER A 14 -28.21 66.48 -2.80
CA SER A 14 -29.12 66.58 -3.99
C SER A 14 -28.62 66.15 -5.38
N ASP A 15 -29.41 65.72 -6.38
CA ASP A 15 -30.73 65.07 -6.61
C ASP A 15 -30.79 64.84 -8.15
N ASP A 16 -31.43 63.78 -8.66
CA ASP A 16 -32.03 63.64 -10.02
C ASP A 16 -32.16 62.16 -10.47
N GLY A 17 -33.32 61.82 -11.05
CA GLY A 17 -33.90 60.48 -11.10
C GLY A 17 -34.01 59.78 -12.46
N ASP A 18 -34.57 58.57 -12.44
CA ASP A 18 -35.30 57.92 -13.54
C ASP A 18 -36.20 56.76 -12.99
N PRO A 19 -37.43 56.51 -13.51
CA PRO A 19 -38.48 55.73 -12.81
C PRO A 19 -38.59 54.22 -13.21
N PRO A 20 -39.37 53.40 -12.47
CA PRO A 20 -39.37 51.93 -12.59
C PRO A 20 -40.41 51.37 -13.57
N THR A 21 -40.03 50.41 -14.42
CA THR A 21 -40.93 49.69 -15.34
C THR A 21 -41.65 48.49 -14.69
N LYS A 22 -42.99 48.51 -14.71
CA LYS A 22 -43.89 47.41 -14.29
C LYS A 22 -43.80 46.17 -15.19
N ARG A 23 -43.84 44.96 -14.62
CA ARG A 23 -44.22 43.71 -15.34
C ARG A 23 -45.40 43.00 -14.65
N LYS A 24 -46.40 42.65 -15.47
CA LYS A 24 -47.73 42.11 -15.14
C LYS A 24 -47.69 40.67 -14.63
N SER A 25 -48.58 40.34 -13.68
CA SER A 25 -48.86 38.98 -13.19
C SER A 25 -49.76 38.21 -14.17
N ASN A 26 -49.25 37.15 -14.79
CA ASN A 26 -50.05 36.21 -15.59
C ASN A 26 -50.37 34.95 -14.77
N ALA A 27 -51.50 34.93 -14.06
CA ALA A 27 -52.04 33.72 -13.46
C ALA A 27 -52.73 32.87 -14.55
N ARG A 28 -52.21 31.66 -14.82
CA ARG A 28 -52.56 30.82 -15.98
C ARG A 28 -53.76 29.88 -15.81
N ASN A 29 -54.59 30.02 -14.77
CA ASN A 29 -55.78 29.17 -14.64
C ASN A 29 -56.95 29.87 -13.91
N PRO A 30 -57.72 30.71 -14.62
CA PRO A 30 -58.84 31.45 -14.05
C PRO A 30 -60.15 30.63 -13.91
N SER A 31 -60.22 29.38 -14.39
CA SER A 31 -61.47 28.57 -14.39
C SER A 31 -61.44 27.32 -13.52
N GLY A 32 -60.32 27.00 -12.86
CA GLY A 32 -60.26 26.09 -11.70
C GLY A 32 -60.72 24.64 -11.91
N LYS A 33 -60.85 24.14 -13.14
CA LYS A 33 -61.19 22.73 -13.41
C LYS A 33 -59.93 21.94 -13.79
N ASN A 34 -59.34 21.26 -12.83
CA ASN A 34 -58.23 20.33 -13.06
C ASN A 34 -58.78 18.93 -13.41
N GLN A 35 -58.39 18.39 -14.56
CA GLN A 35 -58.93 17.15 -15.16
C GLN A 35 -58.32 15.85 -14.57
N HIS A 36 -57.84 15.87 -13.33
CA HIS A 36 -57.13 14.74 -12.73
C HIS A 36 -57.94 14.08 -11.62
N ALA A 37 -57.90 12.74 -11.56
CA ALA A 37 -58.56 11.92 -10.55
C ALA A 37 -58.23 12.41 -9.13
N ALA A 38 -59.21 12.29 -8.21
CA ALA A 38 -59.05 12.73 -6.84
C ALA A 38 -57.93 11.93 -6.15
N VAL A 39 -56.85 12.61 -5.77
CA VAL A 39 -55.80 12.02 -4.95
C VAL A 39 -56.29 11.99 -3.49
N PRO A 40 -56.17 10.85 -2.78
CA PRO A 40 -56.56 10.78 -1.38
C PRO A 40 -55.88 11.86 -0.52
N PRO A 41 -56.59 12.42 0.48
CA PRO A 41 -56.04 13.40 1.40
C PRO A 41 -54.91 12.77 2.26
N LEU A 42 -54.02 13.60 2.81
CA LEU A 42 -52.82 13.13 3.51
C LEU A 42 -53.19 12.28 4.73
N GLU A 43 -54.27 12.63 5.41
CA GLU A 43 -54.76 11.98 6.63
C GLU A 43 -55.05 10.49 6.41
N GLU A 44 -55.50 10.09 5.22
CA GLU A 44 -55.85 8.71 4.89
C GLU A 44 -54.64 7.85 4.54
N ILE A 45 -53.54 8.47 4.07
CA ILE A 45 -52.37 7.75 3.54
C ILE A 45 -51.08 8.03 4.31
N ALA A 46 -51.13 8.86 5.37
CA ALA A 46 -49.96 9.25 6.15
C ALA A 46 -49.23 8.06 6.76
N ASP A 47 -49.96 7.10 7.33
CA ASP A 47 -49.37 5.93 7.98
C ASP A 47 -48.75 4.95 6.97
N ILE A 48 -49.34 4.84 5.78
CA ILE A 48 -48.79 4.07 4.67
C ILE A 48 -47.46 4.70 4.21
N ILE A 49 -47.43 6.03 4.03
CA ILE A 49 -46.22 6.75 3.62
C ILE A 49 -45.11 6.62 4.68
N ARG A 50 -45.45 6.74 5.96
CA ARG A 50 -44.48 6.54 7.07
C ARG A 50 -43.91 5.14 7.07
N LYS A 51 -44.74 4.11 6.90
CA LYS A 51 -44.31 2.71 6.83
C LYS A 51 -43.37 2.45 5.66
N TYR A 52 -43.69 2.95 4.47
CA TYR A 52 -42.77 2.82 3.33
C TYR A 52 -41.44 3.54 3.56
N HIS A 53 -41.46 4.68 4.25
CA HIS A 53 -40.25 5.42 4.58
C HIS A 53 -39.37 4.71 5.63
N SER A 54 -39.96 4.09 6.65
CA SER A 54 -39.21 3.29 7.63
C SER A 54 -38.62 2.04 7.01
N ASP A 55 -39.42 1.32 6.23
CA ASP A 55 -39.05 0.00 5.72
C ASP A 55 -38.06 0.10 4.55
N ASN A 56 -38.03 1.24 3.85
CA ASN A 56 -37.21 1.44 2.65
C ASN A 56 -36.44 2.78 2.69
N PRO A 57 -35.32 2.87 3.43
CA PRO A 57 -34.56 4.11 3.62
C PRO A 57 -33.98 4.75 2.35
N SER A 58 -33.94 3.98 1.25
CA SER A 58 -33.40 4.43 -0.04
C SER A 58 -34.45 4.93 -1.03
N PHE A 59 -35.74 4.81 -0.72
CA PHE A 59 -36.84 5.18 -1.62
C PHE A 59 -36.73 6.62 -2.12
N LYS A 60 -36.84 6.76 -3.43
CA LYS A 60 -36.98 8.01 -4.17
C LYS A 60 -38.43 8.23 -4.55
N TYR A 61 -38.73 9.45 -5.01
CA TYR A 61 -40.10 9.82 -5.37
C TYR A 61 -40.80 8.85 -6.35
N PRO A 62 -40.12 8.29 -7.37
CA PRO A 62 -40.73 7.28 -8.25
C PRO A 62 -41.15 6.01 -7.49
N ASP A 63 -40.33 5.55 -6.54
CA ASP A 63 -40.57 4.33 -5.78
C ASP A 63 -41.82 4.44 -4.90
N TYR A 64 -42.06 5.61 -4.30
CA TYR A 64 -43.32 5.87 -3.57
C TYR A 64 -44.54 5.83 -4.49
N ILE A 65 -44.43 6.38 -5.70
CA ILE A 65 -45.55 6.41 -6.65
C ILE A 65 -45.87 5.00 -7.12
N GLU A 66 -44.84 4.21 -7.44
CA GLU A 66 -45.00 2.83 -7.87
C GLU A 66 -45.55 1.94 -6.75
N ALA A 67 -45.03 2.05 -5.53
CA ALA A 67 -45.51 1.28 -4.38
C ALA A 67 -46.98 1.61 -4.03
N LEU A 68 -47.34 2.90 -4.02
CA LEU A 68 -48.72 3.32 -3.74
C LEU A 68 -49.70 2.89 -4.82
N MET A 69 -49.27 2.86 -6.09
CA MET A 69 -50.08 2.33 -7.18
C MET A 69 -50.21 0.80 -7.09
N ARG A 70 -49.10 0.10 -6.84
CA ARG A 70 -49.04 -1.37 -6.83
C ARG A 70 -49.80 -1.99 -5.65
N ASP A 71 -49.62 -1.44 -4.45
CA ASP A 71 -50.09 -2.06 -3.21
C ASP A 71 -51.45 -1.51 -2.76
N HIS A 72 -51.79 -0.30 -3.18
CA HIS A 72 -52.98 0.42 -2.70
C HIS A 72 -53.85 1.03 -3.81
N ASP A 73 -53.52 0.84 -5.09
CA ASP A 73 -54.21 1.43 -6.26
C ASP A 73 -54.33 2.97 -6.22
N ILE A 74 -53.38 3.63 -5.54
CA ILE A 74 -53.38 5.09 -5.36
C ILE A 74 -52.55 5.74 -6.47
N LYS A 75 -53.24 6.37 -7.42
CA LYS A 75 -52.59 7.16 -8.47
C LYS A 75 -52.24 8.57 -7.98
N ILE A 76 -50.96 8.80 -7.72
CA ILE A 76 -50.45 10.09 -7.22
C ILE A 76 -49.28 10.63 -8.06
N GLY A 77 -49.26 11.94 -8.27
CA GLY A 77 -48.17 12.61 -8.98
C GLY A 77 -46.99 12.95 -8.07
N ARG A 78 -45.77 13.00 -8.65
CA ARG A 78 -44.51 13.34 -7.94
C ARG A 78 -44.61 14.58 -7.05
N SER A 79 -45.18 15.67 -7.57
CA SER A 79 -45.29 16.92 -6.81
C SER A 79 -46.15 16.78 -5.55
N LYS A 80 -47.17 15.92 -5.60
CA LYS A 80 -48.08 15.68 -4.49
C LYS A 80 -47.44 14.80 -3.42
N ILE A 81 -46.69 13.77 -3.83
CA ILE A 81 -45.84 13.00 -2.90
C ILE A 81 -44.78 13.87 -2.23
N ALA A 82 -44.14 14.76 -2.98
CA ALA A 82 -43.16 15.69 -2.39
C ALA A 82 -43.82 16.62 -1.35
N GLN A 83 -45.04 17.11 -1.61
CA GLN A 83 -45.82 17.89 -0.66
C GLN A 83 -46.15 17.07 0.60
N TYR A 84 -46.60 15.83 0.44
CA TYR A 84 -46.96 14.95 1.56
C TYR A 84 -45.77 14.57 2.41
N LEU A 85 -44.64 14.21 1.81
CA LEU A 85 -43.40 13.95 2.55
C LEU A 85 -42.94 15.18 3.33
N SER A 86 -42.99 16.37 2.72
CA SER A 86 -42.65 17.61 3.42
C SER A 86 -43.58 17.91 4.59
N GLN A 87 -44.89 17.66 4.47
CA GLN A 87 -45.87 17.86 5.55
C GLN A 87 -45.69 16.84 6.68
N LEU A 88 -45.19 15.64 6.37
CA LEU A 88 -44.86 14.60 7.35
C LEU A 88 -43.46 14.77 7.96
N GLY A 89 -42.68 15.77 7.55
CA GLY A 89 -41.29 15.97 8.01
C GLY A 89 -40.29 14.97 7.44
N LEU A 90 -40.64 14.26 6.36
CA LEU A 90 -39.84 13.20 5.75
C LEU A 90 -39.09 13.72 4.51
N SER A 91 -37.87 13.25 4.28
CA SER A 91 -37.05 13.66 3.13
C SER A 91 -36.50 12.46 2.38
N THR A 92 -36.65 12.46 1.05
CA THR A 92 -36.00 11.47 0.16
C THR A 92 -34.53 11.82 -0.14
N SER A 93 -34.10 13.02 0.29
CA SER A 93 -32.71 13.45 0.16
C SER A 93 -31.87 12.77 1.25
N SER A 94 -30.69 12.26 0.87
CA SER A 94 -29.74 11.67 1.82
C SER A 94 -29.26 12.67 2.89
N ARG A 95 -29.48 13.97 2.68
CA ARG A 95 -29.16 15.04 3.65
C ARG A 95 -30.19 15.20 4.76
N GLY A 96 -31.48 14.92 4.50
CA GLY A 96 -32.55 15.08 5.50
C GLY A 96 -32.68 13.90 6.47
N ASN A 97 -32.09 12.75 6.13
CA ASN A 97 -32.13 11.51 6.93
C ASN A 97 -30.80 11.24 7.64
N ARG A 98 -29.99 12.29 7.85
CA ARG A 98 -28.67 12.17 8.47
C ARG A 98 -28.83 12.35 9.97
N MET A 99 -28.33 11.38 10.73
CA MET A 99 -28.15 11.48 12.17
C MET A 99 -27.53 12.84 12.55
N PRO A 100 -27.96 13.50 13.63
CA PRO A 100 -27.34 14.72 14.16
C PRO A 100 -25.80 14.61 14.28
N ASP A 101 -25.11 15.74 14.14
CA ASP A 101 -23.64 15.76 14.04
C ASP A 101 -22.93 15.46 15.37
N ASP A 102 -23.57 15.85 16.48
CA ASP A 102 -23.22 15.52 17.85
C ASP A 102 -23.37 14.02 18.12
N GLU A 103 -24.49 13.42 17.72
CA GLU A 103 -24.73 11.97 17.85
C GLU A 103 -23.73 11.15 17.00
N GLN A 104 -23.44 11.61 15.77
CA GLN A 104 -22.36 11.01 14.95
C GLN A 104 -20.99 11.10 15.64
N THR A 105 -20.71 12.22 16.31
CA THR A 105 -19.41 12.44 16.98
C THR A 105 -19.29 11.54 18.21
N GLN A 106 -20.36 11.42 19.00
CA GLN A 106 -20.38 10.55 20.18
C GLN A 106 -20.15 9.08 19.79
N LEU A 107 -20.84 8.57 18.76
CA LEU A 107 -20.65 7.20 18.30
C LEU A 107 -19.23 6.93 17.79
N ILE A 108 -18.58 7.92 17.18
CA ILE A 108 -17.17 7.80 16.81
C ILE A 108 -16.31 7.71 18.08
N LEU A 109 -16.49 8.60 19.05
CA LEU A 109 -15.73 8.59 20.30
C LEU A 109 -15.91 7.30 21.10
N ASP A 110 -17.11 6.75 21.14
CA ASP A 110 -17.41 5.48 21.79
C ASP A 110 -16.67 4.32 21.10
N GLU A 111 -16.58 4.33 19.77
CA GLU A 111 -15.82 3.33 19.02
C GLU A 111 -14.31 3.51 19.19
N LEU A 112 -13.82 4.74 19.34
CA LEU A 112 -12.42 5.03 19.64
C LEU A 112 -12.00 4.58 21.04
N ALA A 113 -12.91 4.68 22.03
CA ALA A 113 -12.68 4.15 23.37
C ALA A 113 -12.41 2.63 23.38
N ASN A 114 -12.87 1.90 22.36
CA ASN A 114 -12.61 0.46 22.19
C ASN A 114 -11.23 0.15 21.57
N ASP A 115 -10.43 1.17 21.22
CA ASP A 115 -9.07 1.04 20.69
C ASP A 115 -8.09 1.93 21.50
N PRO A 116 -7.79 1.58 22.76
CA PRO A 116 -6.94 2.39 23.64
C PRO A 116 -5.52 2.57 23.12
N ASN A 117 -5.06 1.70 22.21
CA ASN A 117 -3.73 1.76 21.59
C ASN A 117 -3.72 2.55 20.28
N GLN A 118 -4.87 3.07 19.82
CA GLN A 118 -5.02 3.88 18.61
C GLN A 118 -4.39 3.19 17.38
N THR A 119 -4.72 1.91 17.19
CA THR A 119 -4.19 1.08 16.10
C THR A 119 -5.08 1.12 14.85
N ARG A 120 -6.36 1.45 14.99
CA ARG A 120 -7.38 1.41 13.94
C ARG A 120 -7.38 2.69 13.13
N GLY A 121 -7.25 2.55 11.82
CA GLY A 121 -7.39 3.67 10.88
C GLY A 121 -8.85 4.07 10.62
N PRO A 122 -9.09 5.25 10.02
CA PRO A 122 -10.46 5.75 9.71
C PRO A 122 -11.33 4.83 8.86
N ARG A 123 -10.73 3.88 8.12
CA ARG A 123 -11.47 2.86 7.37
C ARG A 123 -12.03 1.76 8.26
N VAL A 124 -11.25 1.31 9.24
CA VAL A 124 -11.63 0.24 10.17
C VAL A 124 -12.72 0.75 11.12
N VAL A 125 -12.56 1.95 11.65
CA VAL A 125 -13.59 2.62 12.48
C VAL A 125 -14.90 2.79 11.69
N LYS A 126 -14.82 3.14 10.40
CA LYS A 126 -16.00 3.22 9.53
C LYS A 126 -16.68 1.85 9.34
N GLU A 127 -15.90 0.79 9.20
CA GLU A 127 -16.43 -0.57 9.05
C GLU A 127 -17.10 -1.06 10.32
N ALA A 128 -16.49 -0.83 11.49
CA ALA A 128 -17.09 -1.13 12.79
C ALA A 128 -18.42 -0.38 12.99
N LEU A 129 -18.46 0.91 12.68
CA LEU A 129 -19.69 1.70 12.74
C LEU A 129 -20.76 1.20 11.76
N ASN A 130 -20.36 0.80 10.54
CA ASN A 130 -21.28 0.18 9.57
C ASN A 130 -21.85 -1.15 10.07
N LEU A 131 -21.03 -1.98 10.72
CA LEU A 131 -21.45 -3.26 11.31
C LEU A 131 -22.47 -3.06 12.44
N SER A 132 -22.29 -2.00 13.22
CA SER A 132 -23.24 -1.56 14.25
C SER A 132 -24.46 -0.81 13.69
N GLY A 133 -24.62 -0.74 12.35
CA GLY A 133 -25.75 -0.11 11.67
C GLY A 133 -25.63 1.41 11.45
N HIS A 134 -24.54 2.03 11.88
CA HIS A 134 -24.33 3.48 11.83
C HIS A 134 -23.53 3.89 10.58
N LYS A 135 -24.22 4.41 9.57
CA LYS A 135 -23.60 4.85 8.31
C LYS A 135 -23.00 6.24 8.42
N ILE A 136 -21.76 6.33 8.91
CA ILE A 136 -21.01 7.60 9.03
C ILE A 136 -19.96 7.75 7.92
N GLY A 137 -19.83 8.96 7.37
CA GLY A 137 -18.89 9.26 6.30
C GLY A 137 -17.43 9.29 6.80
N ARG A 138 -16.51 8.69 6.01
CA ARG A 138 -15.07 8.63 6.34
C ARG A 138 -14.47 10.00 6.71
N ASN A 139 -14.85 11.06 6.00
CA ASN A 139 -14.27 12.39 6.26
C ASN A 139 -14.66 12.94 7.63
N LYS A 140 -15.88 12.67 8.11
CA LYS A 140 -16.32 13.05 9.46
C LYS A 140 -15.56 12.23 10.51
N ILE A 141 -15.44 10.93 10.30
CA ILE A 141 -14.66 10.02 11.16
C ILE A 141 -13.20 10.50 11.24
N SER A 142 -12.56 10.72 10.10
CA SER A 142 -11.18 11.21 10.03
C SER A 142 -11.01 12.56 10.73
N GLY A 143 -11.96 13.48 10.57
CA GLY A 143 -11.93 14.78 11.23
C GLY A 143 -12.01 14.66 12.76
N VAL A 144 -12.89 13.81 13.29
CA VAL A 144 -12.98 13.54 14.73
C VAL A 144 -11.72 12.85 15.24
N MET A 145 -11.22 11.83 14.54
CA MET A 145 -9.99 11.14 14.93
C MET A 145 -8.77 12.08 14.92
N HIS A 146 -8.65 13.03 13.99
CA HIS A 146 -7.55 14.01 14.02
C HIS A 146 -7.65 14.96 15.21
N THR A 147 -8.87 15.29 15.67
CA THR A 147 -9.07 16.17 16.84
C THR A 147 -8.74 15.48 18.17
N PHE A 148 -9.02 14.18 18.29
CA PHE A 148 -8.95 13.46 19.57
C PHE A 148 -7.83 12.41 19.65
N GLU A 149 -7.30 11.93 18.52
CA GLU A 149 -6.29 10.87 18.43
C GLU A 149 -5.20 11.20 17.40
N GLU A 150 -4.69 12.44 17.42
CA GLU A 150 -3.63 12.89 16.51
C GLU A 150 -2.39 11.99 16.57
N GLU A 151 -1.98 11.58 17.78
CA GLU A 151 -0.85 10.66 18.02
C GLU A 151 -1.02 9.31 17.29
N GLY A 152 -2.24 8.80 17.17
CA GLY A 152 -2.53 7.56 16.46
C GLY A 152 -2.23 7.68 14.96
N PHE A 153 -2.41 8.86 14.37
CA PHE A 153 -2.01 9.09 12.96
C PHE A 153 -0.51 9.19 12.79
N GLU A 154 0.20 9.80 13.74
CA GLU A 154 1.66 9.84 13.73
C GLU A 154 2.25 8.43 13.83
N LYS A 155 1.73 7.58 14.72
CA LYS A 155 2.14 6.17 14.85
C LYS A 155 1.90 5.34 13.58
N ARG A 156 0.86 5.67 12.81
CA ARG A 156 0.46 4.97 11.58
C ARG A 156 1.00 5.58 10.30
N ASP A 157 1.71 6.71 10.36
CA ASP A 157 2.35 7.29 9.17
C ASP A 157 3.49 6.35 8.73
N PRO A 158 3.47 5.80 7.51
CA PRO A 158 4.58 4.99 6.98
C PRO A 158 5.92 5.74 6.97
N LYS A 159 5.91 7.07 7.03
CA LYS A 159 7.10 7.93 7.15
C LYS A 159 7.57 8.13 8.60
N ALA A 160 6.76 7.82 9.61
CA ALA A 160 7.13 7.95 11.01
C ALA A 160 8.09 6.87 11.49
N GLN A 161 8.13 5.69 10.84
CA GLN A 161 9.26 4.78 10.95
C GLN A 161 10.46 5.36 10.20
N LYS A 162 11.13 6.32 10.83
CA LYS A 162 12.45 6.75 10.39
C LYS A 162 13.36 5.53 10.46
N LYS A 163 13.92 5.13 9.31
CA LYS A 163 14.96 4.09 9.29
C LYS A 163 16.13 4.61 10.10
N THR A 164 16.26 4.10 11.31
CA THR A 164 17.40 4.36 12.18
C THR A 164 18.34 3.16 12.06
N ALA A 165 19.58 3.48 11.74
CA ALA A 165 20.73 2.61 11.89
C ALA A 165 21.90 3.54 12.25
N VAL A 166 22.77 3.08 13.14
CA VAL A 166 23.99 3.73 13.60
C VAL A 166 25.10 3.55 12.57
N GLY A 167 25.14 2.43 11.85
CA GLY A 167 26.18 2.18 10.86
C GLY A 167 25.99 0.93 10.02
N PRO A 168 26.91 0.62 9.09
CA PRO A 168 26.85 -0.62 8.33
C PRO A 168 26.99 -1.82 9.27
N HIS A 169 26.41 -2.95 8.86
CA HIS A 169 26.44 -4.22 9.61
C HIS A 169 25.61 -4.29 10.89
N GLU A 170 24.91 -3.22 11.27
CA GLU A 170 23.97 -3.27 12.39
C GLU A 170 22.73 -4.10 12.06
N GLU A 171 22.18 -3.93 10.86
CA GLU A 171 20.99 -4.65 10.41
C GLU A 171 21.06 -4.92 8.90
N TRP A 172 20.92 -6.19 8.53
CA TRP A 172 20.78 -6.62 7.14
C TRP A 172 19.37 -7.11 6.89
N PRO A 173 18.48 -6.31 6.26
CA PRO A 173 17.28 -6.86 5.69
C PRO A 173 17.62 -7.93 4.64
N MET A 174 17.03 -9.09 4.82
CA MET A 174 17.06 -10.23 3.91
C MET A 174 15.65 -10.50 3.40
N ASP A 175 15.53 -10.86 2.13
CA ASP A 175 14.25 -11.19 1.52
C ASP A 175 14.42 -12.23 0.40
N GLY A 176 13.40 -13.08 0.26
CA GLY A 176 13.27 -14.02 -0.85
C GLY A 176 12.22 -13.52 -1.84
N HIS A 177 12.53 -13.55 -3.13
CA HIS A 177 11.56 -13.23 -4.17
C HIS A 177 10.88 -14.50 -4.69
N ASP A 178 9.59 -14.62 -4.38
CA ASP A 178 8.76 -15.80 -4.64
C ASP A 178 8.18 -15.88 -6.06
N LYS A 179 8.19 -14.78 -6.82
CA LYS A 179 7.48 -14.70 -8.10
C LYS A 179 7.98 -15.63 -9.20
N LEU A 180 9.17 -16.20 -9.03
CA LEU A 180 9.73 -17.16 -9.98
C LEU A 180 9.86 -18.56 -9.38
N ASN A 181 9.31 -18.79 -8.18
CA ASN A 181 9.31 -20.11 -7.54
C ASN A 181 8.57 -21.15 -8.37
N GLU A 182 7.54 -20.77 -9.13
CA GLU A 182 6.86 -21.67 -10.07
C GLU A 182 7.81 -22.24 -11.12
N ALA A 183 8.84 -21.49 -11.53
CA ALA A 183 9.89 -21.96 -12.44
C ALA A 183 11.02 -22.72 -11.71
N GLY A 184 10.92 -22.92 -10.40
CA GLY A 184 12.01 -23.44 -9.57
C GLY A 184 13.12 -22.41 -9.31
N PHE A 185 12.82 -21.12 -9.47
CA PHE A 185 13.78 -20.03 -9.45
C PHE A 185 13.54 -19.13 -8.22
N GLY A 186 14.18 -19.46 -7.10
CA GLY A 186 14.20 -18.59 -5.92
C GLY A 186 15.29 -17.52 -6.06
N ILE A 187 15.03 -16.30 -5.60
CA ILE A 187 16.07 -15.26 -5.53
C ILE A 187 16.13 -14.71 -4.13
N TYR A 188 17.32 -14.73 -3.55
CA TYR A 188 17.55 -14.14 -2.24
C TYR A 188 18.37 -12.87 -2.36
N GLY A 189 17.94 -11.85 -1.62
CA GLY A 189 18.57 -10.55 -1.58
C GLY A 189 18.88 -10.15 -0.14
N ILE A 190 20.12 -9.77 0.12
CA ILE A 190 20.60 -9.21 1.38
C ILE A 190 21.11 -7.80 1.11
N ARG A 191 20.65 -6.85 1.91
CA ARG A 191 21.02 -5.44 1.80
C ARG A 191 21.41 -4.89 3.16
N ASP A 192 22.36 -3.98 3.19
CA ASP A 192 22.71 -3.21 4.39
C ASP A 192 21.68 -2.09 4.61
N LYS A 193 21.12 -1.96 5.82
CA LYS A 193 20.08 -0.96 6.10
C LYS A 193 20.61 0.48 6.08
N TRP A 194 21.81 0.70 6.60
CA TRP A 194 22.36 2.04 6.84
C TRP A 194 22.84 2.70 5.55
N GLY A 195 23.81 2.09 4.89
CA GLY A 195 24.40 2.54 3.63
C GLY A 195 23.54 2.18 2.42
N THR A 196 22.51 1.35 2.61
CA THR A 196 21.61 0.87 1.54
C THR A 196 22.33 0.05 0.47
N LYS A 197 23.50 -0.52 0.81
CA LYS A 197 24.35 -1.31 -0.08
C LYS A 197 23.78 -2.71 -0.26
N TYR A 198 23.68 -3.16 -1.51
CA TYR A 198 23.38 -4.55 -1.85
C TYR A 198 24.58 -5.42 -1.51
N LEU A 199 24.41 -6.36 -0.57
CA LEU A 199 25.49 -7.22 -0.08
C LEU A 199 25.55 -8.54 -0.86
N HIS A 200 24.38 -9.15 -1.08
CA HIS A 200 24.30 -10.44 -1.76
C HIS A 200 22.97 -10.58 -2.48
N TYR A 201 22.99 -10.83 -3.78
CA TYR A 201 21.80 -11.19 -4.56
C TYR A 201 22.12 -12.45 -5.34
N ARG A 202 21.41 -13.55 -5.06
CA ARG A 202 21.70 -14.84 -5.67
C ARG A 202 20.43 -15.61 -5.99
N GLY A 203 20.41 -16.21 -7.18
CA GLY A 203 19.41 -17.20 -7.54
C GLY A 203 19.76 -18.57 -6.93
N SER A 204 18.75 -19.31 -6.46
CA SER A 204 18.84 -20.70 -5.98
C SER A 204 17.60 -21.50 -6.39
N SER A 205 17.67 -22.83 -6.26
CA SER A 205 16.50 -23.71 -6.39
C SER A 205 15.73 -23.77 -5.06
N ASP A 206 14.39 -23.81 -5.11
CA ASP A 206 13.51 -23.69 -3.94
C ASP A 206 13.65 -24.84 -2.92
N HIS A 207 13.88 -24.49 -1.65
CA HIS A 207 13.39 -25.22 -0.48
C HIS A 207 13.04 -24.25 0.67
N GLY A 208 11.75 -24.05 0.92
CA GLY A 208 11.18 -23.04 1.83
C GLY A 208 11.42 -23.15 3.35
N SER A 209 12.55 -23.68 3.84
CA SER A 209 12.92 -23.67 5.28
C SER A 209 14.01 -22.67 5.68
N GLU A 210 14.68 -22.06 4.70
CA GLU A 210 15.97 -21.35 4.87
C GLU A 210 15.93 -20.17 5.85
N VAL A 211 14.79 -19.48 5.98
CA VAL A 211 14.66 -18.35 6.92
C VAL A 211 14.79 -18.81 8.38
N ARG A 212 14.32 -20.04 8.69
CA ARG A 212 14.44 -20.61 10.05
C ARG A 212 15.89 -20.99 10.35
N ASP A 213 16.57 -21.55 9.35
CA ASP A 213 17.97 -21.96 9.46
C ASP A 213 18.89 -20.73 9.60
N ALA A 214 18.64 -19.68 8.81
CA ALA A 214 19.34 -18.40 8.93
C ALA A 214 19.10 -17.74 10.29
N HIS A 215 17.87 -17.76 10.81
CA HIS A 215 17.56 -17.28 12.16
C HIS A 215 18.32 -18.07 13.24
N ALA A 216 18.32 -19.41 13.16
CA ALA A 216 19.02 -20.26 14.11
C ALA A 216 20.52 -20.00 14.10
N LEU A 217 21.13 -19.98 12.92
CA LEU A 217 22.56 -19.68 12.74
C LEU A 217 22.94 -18.30 13.28
N GLN A 218 22.16 -17.27 12.94
CA GLN A 218 22.42 -15.91 13.42
C GLN A 218 22.31 -15.82 14.94
N LYS A 219 21.33 -16.50 15.53
CA LYS A 219 21.17 -16.53 16.98
C LYS A 219 22.36 -17.23 17.66
N THR A 220 22.78 -18.39 17.16
CA THR A 220 23.93 -19.12 17.68
C THR A 220 25.22 -18.31 17.60
N LEU A 221 25.50 -17.68 16.44
CA LEU A 221 26.67 -16.82 16.30
C LEU A 221 26.61 -15.59 17.22
N ARG A 222 25.42 -15.02 17.44
CA ARG A 222 25.27 -13.91 18.37
C ARG A 222 25.55 -14.35 19.82
N GLU A 223 25.04 -15.50 20.24
CA GLU A 223 25.30 -16.06 21.57
C GLU A 223 26.79 -16.42 21.78
N GLU A 224 27.49 -16.86 20.73
CA GLU A 224 28.92 -17.23 20.80
C GLU A 224 29.88 -16.03 20.83
N TYR A 225 29.58 -14.95 20.08
CA TYR A 225 30.55 -13.88 19.79
C TYR A 225 30.14 -12.47 20.24
N TRP A 226 28.96 -12.30 20.84
CA TRP A 226 28.50 -11.00 21.34
C TRP A 226 28.14 -11.07 22.82
N ASP A 227 28.77 -10.22 23.63
CA ASP A 227 28.48 -10.14 25.06
C ASP A 227 27.09 -9.50 25.30
N ASP A 228 26.27 -10.25 26.04
CA ASP A 228 24.79 -10.22 26.04
C ASP A 228 24.16 -9.16 26.98
N ASP A 229 24.83 -8.03 27.23
CA ASP A 229 24.30 -7.03 28.18
C ASP A 229 23.08 -6.26 27.62
N ASP A 230 22.84 -6.29 26.30
CA ASP A 230 21.83 -5.46 25.59
C ASP A 230 20.92 -6.22 24.59
N ALA A 231 20.81 -7.55 24.64
CA ALA A 231 20.01 -8.30 23.66
C ALA A 231 18.52 -7.93 23.60
N ALA A 232 17.96 -7.36 24.68
CA ALA A 232 16.62 -6.81 24.67
C ALA A 232 16.49 -5.53 23.83
N ALA A 233 17.57 -4.74 23.73
CA ALA A 233 17.61 -3.49 22.96
C ALA A 233 17.95 -3.74 21.48
N VAL A 234 18.85 -4.69 21.19
CA VAL A 234 19.25 -5.05 19.83
C VAL A 234 19.15 -6.57 19.62
N PRO A 235 17.98 -7.08 19.18
CA PRO A 235 17.79 -8.51 18.99
C PRO A 235 18.64 -9.02 17.82
N ALA A 236 19.13 -10.27 17.93
CA ALA A 236 19.90 -10.94 16.89
C ALA A 236 19.14 -11.06 15.56
N TRP A 237 17.80 -11.11 15.61
CA TRP A 237 16.93 -11.23 14.45
C TRP A 237 15.61 -10.49 14.69
N LYS A 238 15.04 -9.89 13.62
CA LYS A 238 13.73 -9.24 13.64
C LYS A 238 12.87 -9.84 12.54
N PHE A 239 11.79 -10.52 12.91
CA PHE A 239 10.77 -10.91 11.95
C PHE A 239 9.94 -9.68 11.58
N LEU A 240 9.94 -9.32 10.30
CA LEU A 240 9.15 -8.23 9.76
C LEU A 240 8.06 -8.80 8.86
N GLU A 241 6.86 -8.22 8.90
CA GLU A 241 5.87 -8.47 7.86
C GLU A 241 6.38 -7.87 6.54
N SER A 242 6.05 -8.51 5.41
CA SER A 242 6.46 -8.08 4.05
C SER A 242 6.25 -6.57 3.82
N ILE A 243 5.09 -6.03 4.23
CA ILE A 243 4.76 -4.59 4.09
C ILE A 243 5.75 -3.63 4.78
N HIS A 244 6.58 -4.13 5.71
CA HIS A 244 7.60 -3.38 6.42
C HIS A 244 9.03 -3.63 5.85
N ASN A 245 9.25 -4.64 5.01
CA ASN A 245 10.54 -4.94 4.37
C ASN A 245 10.76 -4.18 3.03
N ILE A 246 10.23 -2.97 2.94
CA ILE A 246 10.21 -2.12 1.72
C ILE A 246 11.62 -1.91 1.13
N THR A 247 12.67 -1.99 1.96
CA THR A 247 14.06 -1.72 1.55
C THR A 247 14.61 -2.73 0.56
N VAL A 248 14.31 -4.02 0.73
CA VAL A 248 14.74 -5.06 -0.22
C VAL A 248 13.66 -5.26 -1.29
N GLU A 249 12.38 -5.23 -0.89
CA GLU A 249 11.24 -5.43 -1.79
C GLU A 249 11.19 -4.45 -2.97
N SER A 250 11.54 -3.18 -2.72
CA SER A 250 11.58 -2.16 -3.78
C SER A 250 12.62 -2.46 -4.88
N GLY A 251 13.64 -3.27 -4.58
CA GLY A 251 14.66 -3.71 -5.53
C GLY A 251 14.16 -4.77 -6.52
N TRP A 252 13.15 -5.56 -6.16
CA TRP A 252 12.65 -6.67 -6.99
C TRP A 252 11.86 -6.20 -8.21
N ARG A 253 11.08 -5.13 -8.06
CA ARG A 253 10.12 -4.71 -9.09
C ARG A 253 10.79 -4.39 -10.45
N PRO A 254 11.90 -3.63 -10.52
CA PRO A 254 12.58 -3.39 -11.80
C PRO A 254 13.17 -4.65 -12.42
N LEU A 255 13.67 -5.59 -11.60
CA LEU A 255 14.27 -6.84 -12.05
C LEU A 255 13.22 -7.79 -12.64
N PHE A 256 12.08 -7.94 -11.95
CA PHE A 256 10.97 -8.76 -12.40
C PHE A 256 10.43 -8.33 -13.77
N TYR A 257 10.23 -7.03 -14.00
CA TYR A 257 9.74 -6.54 -15.30
C TYR A 257 10.78 -6.65 -16.43
N LYS A 258 12.07 -6.73 -16.10
CA LYS A 258 13.14 -6.78 -17.10
C LYS A 258 13.27 -8.17 -17.72
N TRP A 259 13.21 -9.22 -16.90
CA TRP A 259 13.41 -10.60 -17.38
C TRP A 259 12.53 -11.64 -16.67
N GLY A 260 11.95 -11.35 -15.50
CA GLY A 260 11.07 -12.30 -14.80
C GLY A 260 9.83 -12.68 -15.62
N VAL A 261 9.26 -11.72 -16.35
CA VAL A 261 8.15 -11.98 -17.29
C VAL A 261 8.58 -12.95 -18.40
N ASN A 262 9.76 -12.75 -18.98
CA ASN A 262 10.28 -13.65 -20.01
C ASN A 262 10.53 -15.06 -19.44
N VAL A 263 11.08 -15.19 -18.23
CA VAL A 263 11.33 -16.51 -17.62
C VAL A 263 10.01 -17.27 -17.40
N LEU A 264 8.96 -16.59 -16.92
CA LEU A 264 7.65 -17.20 -16.66
C LEU A 264 6.87 -17.54 -17.93
N ASP A 265 6.94 -16.69 -18.97
CA ASP A 265 6.25 -16.92 -20.24
C ASP A 265 6.68 -18.21 -20.95
N PHE A 266 7.85 -18.75 -20.61
CA PHE A 266 8.44 -19.94 -21.24
C PHE A 266 8.64 -21.11 -20.26
N TYR A 267 7.97 -21.09 -19.11
CA TYR A 267 7.95 -22.20 -18.17
C TYR A 267 7.19 -23.41 -18.76
N PHE A 268 7.81 -24.59 -18.71
CA PHE A 268 7.24 -25.86 -19.18
C PHE A 268 7.22 -26.88 -18.04
N ALA A 269 6.16 -27.70 -17.99
CA ALA A 269 5.92 -28.66 -16.91
C ALA A 269 6.80 -29.93 -16.94
N ASP A 270 7.57 -30.14 -18.01
CA ASP A 270 8.45 -31.32 -18.12
C ASP A 270 9.84 -31.03 -17.53
N ILE A 271 10.40 -32.02 -16.84
CA ILE A 271 11.65 -31.89 -16.08
C ILE A 271 12.85 -31.58 -16.98
N LEU A 272 12.89 -32.13 -18.20
CA LEU A 272 13.99 -31.87 -19.12
C LEU A 272 13.97 -30.41 -19.57
N HIS A 273 12.80 -29.88 -19.94
CA HIS A 273 12.65 -28.46 -20.30
C HIS A 273 12.92 -27.54 -19.12
N GLN A 274 12.52 -27.90 -17.90
CA GLN A 274 12.84 -27.12 -16.71
C GLN A 274 14.35 -27.04 -16.51
N GLN A 275 15.07 -28.17 -16.60
CA GLN A 275 16.52 -28.17 -16.46
C GLN A 275 17.23 -27.45 -17.60
N THR A 276 16.81 -27.60 -18.86
CA THR A 276 17.36 -26.83 -19.99
C THR A 276 17.14 -25.33 -19.76
N SER A 277 15.96 -24.94 -19.29
CA SER A 277 15.64 -23.54 -18.97
C SER A 277 16.54 -23.04 -17.84
N ASN A 278 16.67 -23.81 -16.76
CA ASN A 278 17.51 -23.41 -15.65
C ASN A 278 18.98 -23.24 -16.06
N TRP A 279 19.52 -24.17 -16.84
CA TRP A 279 20.89 -24.12 -17.35
C TRP A 279 21.18 -22.85 -18.16
N ILE A 280 20.21 -22.39 -18.95
CA ILE A 280 20.35 -21.19 -19.79
C ILE A 280 20.09 -19.91 -19.00
N TRP A 281 18.99 -19.82 -18.26
CA TRP A 281 18.54 -18.56 -17.67
C TRP A 281 19.17 -18.25 -16.31
N PHE A 282 19.51 -19.23 -15.45
CA PHE A 282 20.15 -18.93 -14.15
C PHE A 282 21.45 -18.13 -14.29
N PRO A 283 22.41 -18.54 -15.14
CA PRO A 283 23.65 -17.77 -15.31
C PRO A 283 23.40 -16.35 -15.85
N LEU A 284 22.40 -16.18 -16.74
CA LEU A 284 22.05 -14.88 -17.31
C LEU A 284 21.44 -13.95 -16.26
N VAL A 285 20.51 -14.48 -15.47
CA VAL A 285 19.86 -13.75 -14.40
C VAL A 285 20.89 -13.41 -13.33
N GLN A 286 21.72 -14.35 -12.89
CA GLN A 286 22.77 -14.07 -11.90
C GLN A 286 23.72 -12.96 -12.38
N ARG A 287 24.17 -13.02 -13.64
CA ARG A 287 24.98 -11.95 -14.25
C ARG A 287 24.27 -10.60 -14.23
N ASP A 288 22.96 -10.58 -14.47
CA ASP A 288 22.18 -9.33 -14.43
C ASP A 288 21.97 -8.81 -13.00
N LEU A 289 21.77 -9.71 -12.02
CA LEU A 289 21.72 -9.39 -10.59
C LEU A 289 23.05 -8.78 -10.13
N ASP A 290 24.18 -9.37 -10.52
CA ASP A 290 25.52 -8.86 -10.19
C ASP A 290 25.73 -7.47 -10.79
N ASN A 291 25.34 -7.26 -12.05
CA ASN A 291 25.38 -5.97 -12.72
C ASN A 291 24.49 -4.93 -12.03
N PHE A 292 23.28 -5.33 -11.63
CA PHE A 292 22.36 -4.48 -10.90
C PHE A 292 22.95 -4.05 -9.56
N CYS A 293 23.46 -4.99 -8.77
CA CYS A 293 24.15 -4.71 -7.51
C CYS A 293 25.32 -3.74 -7.72
N HIS A 294 26.16 -3.99 -8.72
CA HIS A 294 27.27 -3.10 -9.06
C HIS A 294 26.80 -1.68 -9.41
N GLN A 295 25.76 -1.53 -10.23
CA GLN A 295 25.22 -0.22 -10.60
C GLN A 295 24.61 0.50 -9.41
N GLN A 296 23.78 -0.17 -8.61
CA GLN A 296 23.14 0.43 -7.44
C GLN A 296 24.16 0.84 -6.37
N ASN A 297 25.17 -0.01 -6.14
CA ASN A 297 26.19 0.25 -5.13
C ASN A 297 27.15 1.39 -5.50
N ASN A 298 27.29 1.69 -6.80
CA ASN A 298 28.09 2.81 -7.30
C ASN A 298 27.24 4.05 -7.65
N HIS A 299 25.92 3.94 -7.65
CA HIS A 299 25.05 5.09 -7.90
C HIS A 299 25.16 6.11 -6.76
N ARG A 300 25.33 7.38 -7.13
CA ARG A 300 25.44 8.48 -6.17
C ARG A 300 24.08 8.94 -5.67
N ILE A 301 23.84 8.75 -4.38
CA ILE A 301 22.65 9.22 -3.69
C ILE A 301 22.72 10.74 -3.51
N ARG A 302 21.65 11.44 -3.93
CA ARG A 302 21.51 12.89 -3.72
C ARG A 302 21.57 13.21 -2.22
N TYR A 303 22.32 14.27 -1.88
CA TYR A 303 22.39 14.79 -0.52
C TYR A 303 21.02 15.32 -0.04
N GLN A 304 20.66 14.96 1.19
CA GLN A 304 19.43 15.38 1.87
C GLN A 304 19.76 15.72 3.33
N ALA A 305 19.62 17.00 3.70
CA ALA A 305 20.07 17.50 5.00
C ALA A 305 19.29 16.92 6.20
N GLU A 306 18.00 16.61 6.03
CA GLU A 306 17.13 16.09 7.08
C GLU A 306 17.16 14.56 7.20
N LYS A 307 17.89 13.88 6.31
CA LYS A 307 17.94 12.43 6.27
C LYS A 307 18.93 11.92 7.33
N ILE A 308 18.43 11.06 8.23
CA ILE A 308 19.24 10.43 9.29
C ILE A 308 20.32 9.51 8.69
N LEU A 309 19.91 8.65 7.76
CA LEU A 309 20.82 7.74 7.06
C LEU A 309 21.70 8.50 6.05
N PRO A 310 22.90 7.98 5.73
CA PRO A 310 23.85 8.66 4.87
C PRO A 310 23.28 9.07 3.50
N SER A 311 23.74 10.21 3.00
CA SER A 311 23.37 10.78 1.70
C SER A 311 24.50 11.64 1.14
N GLY A 312 24.53 11.87 -0.17
CA GLY A 312 25.55 12.70 -0.83
C GLY A 312 26.76 11.94 -1.38
N GLY A 313 26.81 10.62 -1.20
CA GLY A 313 27.80 9.70 -1.73
C GLY A 313 27.17 8.43 -2.31
N THR A 314 27.96 7.39 -2.52
CA THR A 314 27.49 6.07 -3.00
C THR A 314 27.36 5.07 -1.85
N PRO A 315 26.52 4.03 -1.98
CA PRO A 315 26.45 2.94 -1.00
C PRO A 315 27.82 2.30 -0.71
N ASN A 316 28.68 2.14 -1.72
CA ASN A 316 30.05 1.66 -1.53
C ASN A 316 30.90 2.60 -0.66
N GLU A 317 30.80 3.92 -0.87
CA GLU A 317 31.52 4.91 -0.06
C GLU A 317 31.05 4.93 1.40
N PHE A 318 29.73 4.84 1.62
CA PHE A 318 29.17 4.77 2.96
C PHE A 318 29.69 3.53 3.68
N PHE A 319 29.57 2.38 3.05
CA PHE A 319 29.94 1.09 3.64
C PHE A 319 31.45 0.95 3.89
N ALA A 320 32.29 1.44 2.98
CA ALA A 320 33.75 1.32 3.12
C ALA A 320 34.33 2.26 4.18
N ASN A 321 33.70 3.42 4.41
CA ASN A 321 34.22 4.45 5.33
C ASN A 321 33.10 5.04 6.19
N PRO A 322 32.45 4.25 7.07
CA PRO A 322 31.27 4.71 7.78
C PRO A 322 31.51 5.94 8.65
N GLY A 323 32.69 6.04 9.27
CA GLY A 323 33.08 7.18 10.11
C GLY A 323 33.06 8.52 9.38
N LYS A 324 33.35 8.55 8.07
CA LYS A 324 33.27 9.78 7.25
C LYS A 324 31.84 10.32 7.13
N TRP A 325 30.85 9.44 7.28
CA TRP A 325 29.43 9.73 7.12
C TRP A 325 28.66 9.66 8.44
N GLY A 326 29.37 9.72 9.57
CA GLY A 326 28.77 9.76 10.90
C GLY A 326 28.22 8.42 11.40
N GLY A 327 28.65 7.30 10.81
CA GLY A 327 28.33 5.97 11.31
C GLY A 327 29.55 5.20 11.81
N GLU A 328 29.31 4.06 12.41
CA GLU A 328 30.35 3.17 12.95
C GLU A 328 30.26 1.76 12.35
N ASN A 329 31.38 1.04 12.27
CA ASN A 329 31.32 -0.33 11.79
C ASN A 329 30.76 -1.23 12.90
N CYS A 330 29.54 -1.75 12.71
CA CYS A 330 28.87 -2.60 13.69
C CYS A 330 29.14 -4.10 13.48
N LEU A 331 30.09 -4.48 12.61
CA LEU A 331 30.40 -5.88 12.34
C LEU A 331 31.01 -6.54 13.57
N VAL A 332 30.42 -7.67 13.97
CA VAL A 332 31.00 -8.58 14.96
C VAL A 332 31.81 -9.62 14.21
N GLU A 333 33.12 -9.66 14.46
CA GLU A 333 34.00 -10.60 13.77
C GLU A 333 33.81 -12.01 14.32
N VAL A 334 33.46 -12.94 13.42
CA VAL A 334 33.44 -14.37 13.70
C VAL A 334 34.76 -14.97 13.18
N PRO A 335 35.47 -15.78 13.98
CA PRO A 335 36.69 -16.45 13.55
C PRO A 335 36.47 -17.30 12.29
N ALA A 336 37.40 -17.23 11.34
CA ALA A 336 37.28 -17.92 10.05
C ALA A 336 37.07 -19.44 10.19
N HIS A 337 37.74 -20.08 11.14
CA HIS A 337 37.58 -21.53 11.38
C HIS A 337 36.14 -21.91 11.75
N ARG A 338 35.44 -21.07 12.52
CA ARG A 338 34.03 -21.31 12.87
C ARG A 338 33.13 -21.19 11.66
N ILE A 339 33.42 -20.22 10.78
CA ILE A 339 32.70 -20.07 9.51
C ILE A 339 32.92 -21.31 8.64
N ASP A 340 34.16 -21.81 8.55
CA ASP A 340 34.50 -23.00 7.79
C ASP A 340 33.77 -24.24 8.33
N GLU A 341 33.72 -24.43 9.66
CA GLU A 341 32.95 -25.50 10.31
C GLU A 341 31.47 -25.44 9.96
N LEU A 342 30.83 -24.27 10.11
CA LEU A 342 29.41 -24.09 9.77
C LEU A 342 29.14 -24.34 8.28
N LEU A 343 30.06 -23.93 7.41
CA LEU A 343 29.97 -24.20 5.98
C LEU A 343 30.14 -25.69 5.68
N ASP A 344 31.02 -26.40 6.38
CA ASP A 344 31.22 -27.84 6.20
C ASP A 344 30.03 -28.66 6.72
N GLU A 345 29.41 -28.26 7.83
CA GLU A 345 28.14 -28.82 8.32
C GLU A 345 27.00 -28.59 7.32
N ALA A 346 26.95 -27.39 6.71
CA ALA A 346 25.96 -27.06 5.71
C ALA A 346 26.23 -27.69 4.33
N ARG A 347 27.45 -28.16 4.04
CA ARG A 347 27.89 -28.51 2.67
C ARG A 347 27.20 -29.69 2.04
N GLU A 348 26.71 -30.64 2.84
CA GLU A 348 26.04 -31.84 2.32
C GLU A 348 24.66 -31.49 1.72
N THR A 349 24.01 -30.43 2.20
CA THR A 349 22.68 -29.99 1.71
C THR A 349 22.76 -28.67 0.93
N ALA A 350 23.54 -27.68 1.40
CA ALA A 350 23.55 -26.33 0.82
C ALA A 350 24.18 -26.24 -0.57
N ARG A 351 25.18 -27.08 -0.90
CA ARG A 351 25.75 -27.07 -2.26
C ARG A 351 24.79 -27.64 -3.28
N GLU A 352 24.04 -28.69 -2.93
CA GLU A 352 22.99 -29.25 -3.77
C GLU A 352 21.86 -28.24 -3.96
N HIS A 353 21.47 -27.52 -2.91
CA HIS A 353 20.43 -26.47 -2.98
C HIS A 353 20.82 -25.24 -3.83
N MET A 354 22.13 -25.02 -4.02
CA MET A 354 22.67 -23.95 -4.85
C MET A 354 22.89 -24.40 -6.31
N ARG A 355 22.60 -25.66 -6.66
CA ARG A 355 22.69 -26.16 -8.04
C ARG A 355 21.43 -25.79 -8.82
N TYR A 356 21.63 -25.38 -10.06
CA TYR A 356 20.55 -24.97 -10.96
C TYR A 356 20.00 -26.12 -11.80
N VAL A 357 20.83 -27.14 -12.00
CA VAL A 357 20.53 -28.39 -12.70
C VAL A 357 21.27 -29.53 -12.02
N ASP A 358 20.84 -30.76 -12.27
CA ASP A 358 21.57 -31.93 -11.78
C ASP A 358 22.90 -32.14 -12.54
N ASP A 359 23.84 -32.85 -11.90
CA ASP A 359 25.20 -33.02 -12.44
C ASP A 359 25.20 -33.84 -13.75
N GLU A 360 24.28 -34.79 -13.90
CA GLU A 360 24.18 -35.63 -15.11
C GLU A 360 23.66 -34.78 -16.29
N PHE A 361 22.68 -33.93 -16.03
CA PHE A 361 22.08 -33.01 -16.98
C PHE A 361 23.03 -31.89 -17.37
N ASP A 362 23.84 -31.34 -16.46
CA ASP A 362 24.85 -30.33 -16.80
C ASP A 362 25.82 -30.87 -17.86
N VAL A 363 26.21 -32.15 -17.78
CA VAL A 363 27.04 -32.80 -18.81
C VAL A 363 26.30 -32.85 -20.15
N LEU A 364 25.05 -33.32 -20.16
CA LEU A 364 24.22 -33.40 -21.37
C LEU A 364 23.98 -32.02 -22.01
N ALA A 365 23.69 -31.01 -21.20
CA ALA A 365 23.44 -29.65 -21.63
C ALA A 365 24.71 -29.02 -22.22
N ARG A 366 25.87 -29.26 -21.61
CA ARG A 366 27.16 -28.83 -22.17
C ARG A 366 27.40 -29.47 -23.52
N ASP A 367 27.26 -30.80 -23.64
CA ASP A 367 27.47 -31.51 -24.91
C ASP A 367 26.55 -30.99 -26.03
N ALA A 368 25.27 -30.79 -25.72
CA ALA A 368 24.31 -30.18 -26.64
C ALA A 368 24.72 -28.76 -27.05
N TYR A 369 25.13 -27.93 -26.09
CA TYR A 369 25.60 -26.56 -26.35
C TYR A 369 26.90 -26.52 -27.17
N GLU A 370 27.82 -27.47 -26.96
CA GLU A 370 29.03 -27.61 -27.77
C GLU A 370 28.69 -28.01 -29.21
N ALA A 371 27.75 -28.94 -29.40
CA ALA A 371 27.28 -29.37 -30.72
C ALA A 371 26.64 -28.22 -31.52
N LEU A 372 26.03 -27.25 -30.83
CA LEU A 372 25.49 -26.02 -31.42
C LEU A 372 26.56 -24.96 -31.75
N GLY A 373 27.83 -25.22 -31.44
CA GLY A 373 28.93 -24.30 -31.69
C GLY A 373 29.06 -23.18 -30.65
N LYS A 374 28.52 -23.39 -29.43
CA LYS A 374 28.60 -22.45 -28.29
C LYS A 374 28.10 -21.04 -28.63
N PRO A 375 26.85 -20.88 -29.11
CA PRO A 375 26.29 -19.58 -29.46
C PRO A 375 26.19 -18.66 -28.24
N ASP A 376 26.48 -17.37 -28.40
CA ASP A 376 26.43 -16.41 -27.29
C ASP A 376 25.02 -16.33 -26.67
N ILE A 377 24.94 -16.54 -25.36
CA ILE A 377 23.70 -16.56 -24.60
C ILE A 377 23.48 -15.18 -23.96
N THR A 378 22.38 -14.55 -24.36
CA THR A 378 21.88 -13.28 -23.85
C THR A 378 20.40 -13.42 -23.53
N LEU A 379 19.82 -12.48 -22.77
CA LEU A 379 18.36 -12.48 -22.52
C LEU A 379 17.53 -12.41 -23.82
N HIS A 380 18.11 -11.96 -24.93
CA HIS A 380 17.45 -11.90 -26.23
C HIS A 380 17.64 -13.19 -27.06
N SER A 381 18.79 -13.87 -26.92
CA SER A 381 19.12 -15.09 -27.67
C SER A 381 18.81 -16.39 -26.93
N ALA A 382 18.58 -16.33 -25.61
CA ALA A 382 18.34 -17.48 -24.74
C ALA A 382 17.27 -18.44 -25.29
N TRP A 383 16.18 -17.90 -25.84
CA TRP A 383 15.12 -18.70 -26.44
C TRP A 383 15.54 -19.49 -27.68
N VAL A 384 16.40 -18.89 -28.52
CA VAL A 384 16.90 -19.56 -29.73
C VAL A 384 17.79 -20.72 -29.33
N VAL A 385 18.62 -20.53 -28.31
CA VAL A 385 19.50 -21.58 -27.76
C VAL A 385 18.67 -22.67 -27.09
N PHE A 386 17.68 -22.31 -26.28
CA PHE A 386 16.77 -23.25 -25.61
C PHE A 386 16.07 -24.19 -26.60
N ARG A 387 15.46 -23.65 -27.66
CA ARG A 387 14.81 -24.45 -28.71
C ARG A 387 15.75 -25.31 -29.53
N ALA A 388 17.03 -24.97 -29.55
CA ALA A 388 18.04 -25.75 -30.26
C ALA A 388 18.62 -26.87 -29.38
N MET A 389 18.55 -26.72 -28.05
CA MET A 389 18.99 -27.71 -27.06
C MET A 389 17.87 -28.67 -26.62
N SER A 390 16.61 -28.23 -26.68
CA SER A 390 15.40 -29.01 -26.39
C SER A 390 14.94 -29.75 -27.64
#